data_AF-A0A454CP80-F1
#
_entry.id   AF-A0A454CP80-F1
#
_cell.length_a   1.000
_cell.length_b   1.000
_cell.length_c   1.000
_cell.angle_alpha   90.00
_cell.angle_beta   90.00
_cell.angle_gamma   90.00
#
_symmetry.space_group_name_H-M   'P 1'
#
loop_
_entity.id
_entity.type
_entity.pdbx_description
1 polymer ?
#
loop_
_entity_poly.entity_id
_entity_poly.type
_entity_poly.pdbx_seq_one_letter_code
_entity_poly.pdbx_strand_id
1 'polypeptide(L)' 'MVLTFLAIWQIGNKNKIGFILMMCGNTSWVAVGYLTGSVAMIIANIIFFSMNLRAIIKWSQPDDESKVTPVEQ' A
#
# COMPACT_ATOMS: atom_id res chain seq x y z
N MET A 1 -13.19 5.38 -5.98
CA MET A 1 -13.80 4.05 -5.73
C MET A 1 -13.42 3.02 -6.79
N VAL A 2 -13.50 3.30 -8.10
CA VAL A 2 -13.03 2.34 -9.13
C VAL A 2 -11.54 2.00 -8.96
N LEU A 3 -10.69 3.01 -8.73
CA LEU A 3 -9.25 2.82 -8.51
C LEU A 3 -8.93 1.93 -7.30
N THR A 4 -9.70 2.06 -6.21
CA THR A 4 -9.49 1.27 -4.99
C THR A 4 -9.90 -0.19 -5.18
N PHE A 5 -10.95 -0.47 -5.96
CA PHE A 5 -11.31 -1.85 -6.32
C PHE A 5 -10.26 -2.50 -7.23
N LEU A 6 -9.79 -1.78 -8.25
CA LEU A 6 -8.71 -2.25 -9.13
C LEU A 6 -7.42 -2.50 -8.35
N ALA A 7 -7.10 -1.61 -7.40
CA ALA A 7 -5.96 -1.78 -6.50
C ALA A 7 -6.05 -3.08 -5.68
N ILE A 8 -7.18 -3.31 -5.00
CA ILE A 8 -7.40 -4.50 -4.18
C ILE A 8 -7.34 -5.78 -5.03
N TRP A 9 -7.93 -5.76 -6.22
CA TRP A 9 -7.86 -6.89 -7.15
C TRP A 9 -6.42 -7.19 -7.58
N GLN A 10 -5.62 -6.17 -7.92
CA GLN A 10 -4.22 -6.36 -8.27
C GLN A 10 -3.37 -6.85 -7.10
N ILE A 11 -3.63 -6.38 -5.87
CA ILE A 11 -2.99 -6.90 -4.66
C ILE A 11 -3.33 -8.38 -4.45
N GLY A 12 -4.60 -8.78 -4.64
CA GLY A 12 -5.02 -10.18 -4.60
C GLY A 12 -4.31 -11.06 -5.63
N ASN A 13 -4.04 -10.50 -6.81
CA ASN A 13 -3.27 -11.15 -7.88
C ASN A 13 -1.74 -11.09 -7.66
N LYS A 14 -1.27 -10.72 -6.47
CA LYS A 14 0.16 -10.56 -6.10
C LYS A 14 0.92 -9.55 -6.97
N ASN A 15 0.20 -8.57 -7.54
CA ASN A 15 0.80 -7.51 -8.34
C ASN A 15 1.03 -6.25 -7.51
N LYS A 16 2.29 -5.80 -7.45
CA LYS A 16 2.75 -4.59 -6.72
C LYS A 16 2.12 -3.30 -7.24
N ILE A 17 1.70 -3.27 -8.50
CA ILE A 17 1.02 -2.12 -9.12
C ILE A 17 -0.27 -1.78 -8.36
N GLY A 18 -0.91 -2.77 -7.71
CA GLY A 18 -2.08 -2.56 -6.87
C GLY A 18 -1.84 -1.57 -5.73
N PHE A 19 -0.66 -1.56 -5.10
CA PHE A 19 -0.34 -0.58 -4.07
C PHE A 19 -0.16 0.83 -4.63
N ILE A 20 0.42 0.97 -5.82
CA ILE A 20 0.58 2.27 -6.49
C ILE A 20 -0.79 2.86 -6.82
N LEU A 21 -1.71 2.04 -7.36
CA LEU A 21 -3.09 2.42 -7.60
C LEU A 21 -3.82 2.82 -6.30
N MET A 22 -3.56 2.11 -5.20
CA MET A 22 -4.13 2.44 -3.90
C MET A 22 -3.62 3.79 -3.37
N MET A 23 -2.34 4.10 -3.56
CA MET A 23 -1.75 5.40 -3.21
C MET A 23 -2.42 6.53 -3.99
N CYS A 24 -2.61 6.39 -5.32
CA CYS A 24 -3.36 7.38 -6.12
C CYS A 24 -4.81 7.55 -5.65
N GLY A 25 -5.46 6.45 -5.28
CA GLY A 25 -6.81 6.46 -4.70
C GLY A 25 -6.86 7.26 -3.40
N ASN A 26 -5.92 7.01 -2.48
CA ASN A 26 -5.84 7.72 -1.20
C ASN A 26 -5.55 9.21 -1.38
N THR A 27 -4.67 9.60 -2.33
CA THR A 27 -4.43 11.02 -2.65
C THR A 27 -5.69 11.71 -3.16
N SER A 28 -6.49 11.01 -3.98
CA SER A 28 -7.78 11.52 -4.44
C SER A 28 -8.76 11.72 -3.26
N TRP A 29 -8.76 10.82 -2.28
CA TRP A 29 -9.56 10.94 -1.07
C TRP A 29 -9.07 12.02 -0.10
N VAL A 30 -7.78 12.33 -0.08
CA VAL A 30 -7.26 13.51 0.63
C VAL A 30 -7.82 14.79 0.01
N ALA A 31 -7.85 14.89 -1.32
CA ALA A 31 -8.45 16.04 -2.00
C ALA A 31 -9.95 16.18 -1.70
N VAL A 32 -10.70 15.07 -1.70
CA VAL A 32 -12.10 15.06 -1.26
C VAL A 32 -12.22 15.50 0.19
N GLY A 33 -11.39 14.96 1.09
CA GLY A 33 -11.38 15.34 2.50
C GLY A 33 -11.14 16.83 2.72
N TYR A 34 -10.29 17.45 1.89
CA TYR A 34 -10.09 18.89 1.89
C TYR A 34 -11.35 19.64 1.42
N LEU A 35 -11.95 19.22 0.31
CA LEU A 35 -13.17 19.83 -0.23
C LEU A 35 -14.37 19.73 0.73
N THR A 36 -14.44 18.65 1.51
CA THR A 36 -15.50 18.45 2.51
C THR A 36 -15.15 18.98 3.90
N GLY A 37 -13.96 19.58 4.09
CA GLY A 37 -13.48 20.05 5.40
C GLY A 37 -13.25 18.95 6.45
N SER A 38 -13.09 17.69 6.03
CA SER A 38 -12.94 16.54 6.93
C SER A 38 -11.46 16.25 7.22
N VAL A 39 -10.96 16.82 8.31
CA VAL A 39 -9.60 16.57 8.80
C VAL A 39 -9.37 15.08 9.10
N ALA A 40 -10.38 14.40 9.65
CA ALA A 40 -10.32 12.97 9.92
C ALA A 40 -10.09 12.14 8.64
N MET A 41 -10.78 12.48 7.55
CA MET A 41 -10.63 11.81 6.26
C MET A 41 -9.22 12.04 5.67
N ILE A 42 -8.70 13.26 5.79
CA ILE A 42 -7.34 13.59 5.32
C ILE A 42 -6.30 12.76 6.07
N ILE A 43 -6.35 12.76 7.40
CA ILE A 43 -5.39 12.02 8.23
C ILE A 43 -5.47 10.52 7.94
N ALA A 44 -6.68 9.95 7.87
CA ALA A 44 -6.86 8.54 7.57
C ALA A 44 -6.22 8.13 6.22
N ASN A 45 -6.42 8.94 5.18
CA ASN A 45 -5.86 8.66 3.86
C ASN A 45 -4.33 8.85 3.79
N ILE A 46 -3.76 9.76 4.59
CA ILE A 46 -2.30 9.90 4.73
C ILE A 46 -1.69 8.67 5.42
N ILE A 47 -2.34 8.15 6.46
CA ILE A 47 -1.90 6.92 7.13
C ILE A 47 -1.97 5.74 6.15
N PHE A 48 -3.08 5.58 5.43
CA PHE A 48 -3.21 4.51 4.44
C PHE A 48 -2.19 4.65 3.30
N PHE A 49 -1.89 5.86 2.85
CA PHE A 49 -0.84 6.09 1.87
C PHE A 49 0.52 5.59 2.39
N SER A 50 0.87 5.93 3.63
CA SER A 50 2.12 5.50 4.26
C SER A 50 2.22 3.99 4.43
N MET A 51 1.10 3.34 4.78
CA MET A 51 1.02 1.87 4.86
C MET A 51 1.24 1.22 3.49
N ASN A 52 0.62 1.76 2.42
CA ASN A 52 0.82 1.26 1.06
C ASN A 52 2.26 1.46 0.57
N LEU A 53 2.89 2.59 0.91
CA LEU A 53 4.30 2.84 0.62
C LEU A 53 5.20 1.79 1.31
N ARG A 54 4.99 1.53 2.61
CA ARG A 54 5.71 0.47 3.34
C ARG A 54 5.49 -0.90 2.71
N ALA A 55 4.25 -1.21 2.29
CA ALA A 55 3.93 -2.48 1.66
C ALA A 55 4.66 -2.67 0.33
N ILE A 56 4.80 -1.62 -0.49
CA ILE A 56 5.62 -1.65 -1.72
C ILE A 56 7.07 -1.99 -1.40
N ILE A 57 7.67 -1.32 -0.40
CA ILE A 57 9.07 -1.55 -0.02
C ILE A 57 9.26 -2.99 0.48
N LYS A 58 8.39 -3.46 1.37
CA LYS A 58 8.47 -4.82 1.92
C LYS A 58 8.23 -5.90 0.87
N TRP A 59 7.25 -5.75 -0.01
CA TRP A 59 7.03 -6.69 -1.11
C TRP A 59 8.12 -6.62 -2.19
N SER A 60 8.94 -5.57 -2.21
CA SER A 60 10.05 -5.44 -3.16
C SER A 60 11.33 -6.11 -2.70
N GLN A 61 11.42 -6.52 -1.44
CA GLN A 61 12.47 -7.40 -0.99
C GLN A 61 12.05 -8.84 -1.33
N PRO A 62 12.84 -9.58 -2.14
CA PRO A 62 12.75 -11.04 -2.11
C PRO A 62 12.97 -11.47 -0.65
N ASP A 63 12.21 -12.45 -0.17
CA ASP A 63 12.45 -13.03 1.15
C ASP A 63 13.91 -13.47 1.20
N ASP A 64 14.74 -12.72 1.93
CA ASP A 64 16.13 -13.04 2.16
C ASP A 64 16.17 -14.12 3.25
N GLU A 65 15.59 -15.28 2.94
CA GLU A 65 15.56 -16.47 3.77
C GLU A 65 16.86 -17.30 3.58
N SER A 66 17.95 -16.68 3.13
CA SER A 66 19.24 -17.36 2.93
C SER A 66 20.12 -17.39 4.19
N LYS A 67 19.57 -17.18 5.39
CA LYS A 67 20.34 -17.21 6.65
C LYS A 67 19.82 -18.24 7.65
N VAL A 68 19.86 -19.52 7.31
CA VAL A 68 20.25 -20.58 8.27
C VAL A 68 20.91 -21.72 7.50
N THR A 69 22.23 -21.68 7.38
CA THR A 69 23.02 -22.86 7.04
C THR A 69 22.95 -23.82 8.24
N PRO A 70 22.55 -25.09 8.08
CA PRO A 70 22.74 -26.09 9.12
C PRO A 70 24.22 -26.45 9.14
N VAL A 71 24.95 -26.05 10.19
CA VAL A 71 26.27 -26.64 10.47
C VAL A 71 26.06 -27.63 11.61
N GLU A 72 25.71 -28.85 11.21
CA GLU A 72 25.92 -30.06 11.99
C GLU A 72 27.39 -30.47 11.77
N GLN A 73 28.23 -30.35 12.81
CA GLN A 73 29.50 -31.07 12.97
C GLN A 73 29.77 -31.30 14.45
#